data_AF-A0A101N912-F1
#
_entry.id   AF-A0A101N912-F1
#
_cell.length_a   1.000
_cell.length_b   1.000
_cell.length_c   1.000
_cell.angle_alpha   90.00
_cell.angle_beta   90.00
_cell.angle_gamma   90.00
#
_symmetry.space_group_name_H-M   'P 1'
#
loop_
_entity.id
_entity.type
_entity.pdbx_description
1 polymer ?
#
loop_
_entity_poly.entity_id
_entity_poly.type
_entity_poly.pdbx_seq_one_letter_code
_entity_poly.pdbx_strand_id
1 'polypeptide(L)'
;MTRARLVMTVAVLVAAAGCTADTADGGSAASCAGVVSFEGRRYLPSGRTDFTAGERLGTATVAACDDTPGDDEVAVPEDTTAAYAVEGRDRAEAVAVGDTPAEARLMEVQR
;
A
#
# COMPACT_ATOMS: atom_id res chain seq x y z
N MET A 1 -17.10 16.87 -65.89
CA MET A 1 -18.36 16.20 -65.47
C MET A 1 -17.89 14.96 -64.73
N THR A 2 -18.16 14.69 -63.45
CA THR A 2 -19.46 14.69 -62.79
C THR A 2 -19.25 14.46 -61.28
N ARG A 3 -19.90 15.30 -60.47
CA ARG A 3 -20.44 15.06 -59.11
C ARG A 3 -19.49 14.92 -57.91
N ALA A 4 -19.38 16.06 -57.24
CA ALA A 4 -19.23 16.19 -55.80
C ALA A 4 -20.18 15.24 -55.01
N ARG A 5 -19.62 14.62 -53.97
CA ARG A 5 -20.38 14.15 -52.81
C ARG A 5 -19.61 14.63 -51.58
N LEU A 6 -20.06 15.78 -51.08
CA LEU A 6 -19.61 16.35 -49.82
C LEU A 6 -20.29 15.53 -48.70
N VAL A 7 -19.60 14.51 -48.19
CA VAL A 7 -20.07 13.79 -47.01
C VAL A 7 -19.61 14.57 -45.80
N MET A 8 -20.56 15.28 -45.20
CA MET A 8 -20.42 15.96 -43.92
C MET A 8 -20.29 14.88 -42.83
N THR A 9 -19.06 14.49 -42.50
CA THR A 9 -18.79 13.60 -41.37
C THR A 9 -19.06 14.38 -40.10
N VAL A 10 -20.16 14.04 -39.44
CA VAL A 10 -20.52 14.50 -38.10
C VAL A 10 -19.36 14.19 -37.16
N ALA A 11 -18.83 15.24 -36.55
CA ALA A 11 -17.84 15.16 -35.49
C ALA A 11 -18.48 14.47 -34.28
N VAL A 12 -18.05 13.25 -33.97
CA VAL A 12 -18.23 12.66 -32.64
C VAL A 12 -16.95 12.98 -31.88
N LEU A 13 -16.96 14.11 -31.18
CA LEU A 13 -16.02 14.37 -30.09
C LEU A 13 -16.39 13.42 -28.95
N VAL A 14 -15.77 12.25 -28.91
CA VAL A 14 -15.73 11.44 -27.70
C VAL A 14 -14.83 12.18 -26.73
N ALA A 15 -15.44 13.01 -25.88
CA ALA A 15 -14.82 13.47 -24.66
C ALA A 15 -14.63 12.23 -23.76
N ALA A 16 -13.48 11.57 -23.89
CA ALA A 16 -12.94 10.74 -22.83
C ALA A 16 -12.44 11.70 -21.73
N ALA A 17 -13.38 12.37 -21.07
CA ALA A 17 -13.11 13.08 -19.84
C ALA A 17 -12.84 12.02 -18.77
N GLY A 18 -11.59 12.03 -18.32
CA GLY A 18 -11.00 11.28 -17.21
C GLY A 18 -11.93 10.37 -16.42
N CYS A 19 -11.68 9.07 -16.54
CA CYS A 19 -11.47 8.32 -15.32
C CYS A 19 -10.17 8.82 -14.69
N THR A 20 -10.19 9.95 -13.99
CA THR A 20 -9.48 10.00 -12.72
C THR A 20 -10.24 9.05 -11.80
N ALA A 21 -10.05 7.76 -12.03
CA ALA A 21 -9.90 6.90 -10.89
C ALA A 21 -8.60 7.41 -10.28
N ASP A 22 -8.73 8.28 -9.28
CA ASP A 22 -7.97 8.08 -8.07
C ASP A 22 -7.99 6.57 -7.83
N THR A 23 -6.93 5.91 -8.28
CA THR A 23 -6.65 4.54 -7.86
C THR A 23 -6.27 4.69 -6.40
N ALA A 24 -7.26 5.01 -5.56
CA ALA A 24 -7.32 4.51 -4.21
C ALA A 24 -7.09 3.02 -4.38
N ASP A 25 -5.91 2.58 -3.97
CA ASP A 25 -5.32 1.26 -4.15
C ASP A 25 -6.35 0.14 -3.96
N GLY A 26 -7.13 -0.12 -5.00
CA GLY A 26 -7.95 -1.31 -5.19
C GLY A 26 -7.05 -2.45 -5.64
N GLY A 27 -5.93 -2.64 -4.94
CA GLY A 27 -5.26 -3.93 -4.95
C GLY A 27 -6.28 -4.96 -4.48
N SER A 28 -6.25 -6.16 -5.08
CA SER A 28 -6.95 -7.35 -4.59
C SER A 28 -7.12 -7.28 -3.08
N ALA A 29 -8.31 -7.61 -2.55
CA ALA A 29 -8.59 -7.67 -1.11
C ALA A 29 -7.65 -8.67 -0.40
N ALA A 30 -6.38 -8.30 -0.32
CA ALA A 30 -5.39 -8.83 0.57
C ALA A 30 -5.81 -8.25 1.90
N SER A 31 -6.10 -9.13 2.86
CA SER A 31 -6.25 -8.73 4.25
C SER A 31 -5.19 -7.69 4.57
N CYS A 32 -5.64 -6.52 4.99
CA CYS A 32 -4.80 -5.43 5.50
C CYS A 32 -4.02 -5.85 6.76
N ALA A 33 -4.26 -7.07 7.26
CA ALA A 33 -3.57 -7.75 8.34
C ALA A 33 -2.05 -7.51 8.29
N GLY A 34 -1.60 -6.60 9.15
CA GLY A 34 -0.18 -6.30 9.34
C GLY A 34 0.45 -5.41 8.27
N VAL A 35 -0.31 -4.74 7.39
CA VAL A 35 0.25 -3.70 6.52
C VAL A 35 0.75 -2.54 7.38
N VAL A 36 1.99 -2.12 7.13
CA VAL A 36 2.62 -1.01 7.85
C VAL A 36 3.13 0.04 6.86
N SER A 37 2.87 1.31 7.16
CA SER A 37 3.38 2.46 6.41
C SER A 37 4.55 3.10 7.16
N PHE A 38 5.69 3.28 6.48
CA PHE A 38 6.87 3.95 7.02
C PHE A 38 7.62 4.69 5.91
N GLU A 39 8.00 5.95 6.15
CA GLU A 39 8.66 6.82 5.15
C GLU A 39 7.94 6.86 3.78
N GLY A 40 6.60 6.83 3.78
CA GLY A 40 5.80 6.86 2.54
C GLY A 40 5.80 5.56 1.74
N ARG A 41 6.34 4.47 2.30
CA ARG A 41 6.32 3.12 1.69
C ARG A 41 5.43 2.19 2.50
N ARG A 42 4.78 1.26 1.81
CA ARG A 42 4.00 0.17 2.42
C ARG A 42 4.87 -1.07 2.56
N TYR A 43 4.80 -1.70 3.71
CA TYR A 43 5.49 -2.94 4.02
C TYR A 43 4.49 -4.00 4.48
N LEU A 44 4.82 -5.25 4.17
CA LEU A 44 4.06 -6.43 4.58
C LEU A 44 4.91 -7.33 5.49
N PRO A 45 4.28 -8.10 6.39
CA PRO A 45 5.00 -9.08 7.18
C PRO A 45 5.63 -10.13 6.27
N SER A 46 6.94 -10.35 6.41
CA SER A 46 7.65 -11.37 5.62
C SER A 46 7.41 -12.81 6.12
N GLY A 47 6.93 -12.94 7.36
CA GLY A 47 6.82 -14.22 8.08
C GLY A 47 8.17 -14.82 8.53
N ARG A 48 9.30 -14.17 8.22
CA ARG A 48 10.64 -14.62 8.61
C ARG A 48 11.00 -14.15 10.02
N THR A 49 11.76 -14.98 10.72
CA THR A 49 12.25 -14.71 12.08
C THR A 49 13.77 -14.61 12.14
N ASP A 50 14.46 -15.02 11.07
CA ASP A 50 15.91 -14.91 10.91
C ASP A 50 16.31 -13.49 10.46
N PHE A 51 16.32 -12.55 11.39
CA PHE A 51 16.85 -11.22 11.16
C PHE A 51 17.35 -10.60 12.47
N THR A 52 18.17 -9.56 12.35
CA THR A 52 18.58 -8.74 13.50
C THR A 52 18.01 -7.34 13.34
N ALA A 53 17.21 -6.91 14.31
CA ALA A 53 16.78 -5.52 14.41
C ALA A 53 17.95 -4.64 14.86
N GLY A 54 18.20 -3.57 14.13
CA GLY A 54 19.23 -2.57 14.42
C GLY A 54 18.69 -1.37 15.19
N GLU A 55 19.24 -0.19 14.89
CA GLU A 55 18.82 1.06 15.55
C GLU A 55 17.37 1.44 15.24
N ARG A 56 16.76 2.22 16.14
CA ARG A 56 15.43 2.78 15.93
C ARG A 56 15.49 3.87 14.86
N LEU A 57 14.69 3.70 13.82
CA LEU A 57 14.55 4.66 12.72
C LEU A 57 13.43 5.67 12.97
N GLY A 58 12.36 5.26 13.67
CA GLY A 58 11.23 6.15 13.96
C GLY A 58 9.98 5.43 14.42
N THR A 59 8.84 5.94 13.96
CA THR A 59 7.49 5.41 14.23
C THR A 59 6.83 5.09 12.88
N ALA A 60 6.26 3.90 12.78
CA ALA A 60 5.48 3.46 11.63
C ALA A 60 4.00 3.41 11.99
N THR A 61 3.14 3.54 10.97
CA THR A 61 1.69 3.46 11.11
C THR A 61 1.22 2.08 10.69
N VAL A 62 0.51 1.37 11.57
CA VAL A 62 -0.17 0.13 11.25
C VAL A 62 -1.51 0.49 10.63
N ALA A 63 -1.78 -0.01 9.43
CA ALA A 63 -3.04 0.25 8.76
C ALA A 63 -4.20 -0.32 9.58
N ALA A 64 -5.28 0.47 9.68
CA ALA A 64 -6.55 -0.04 10.16
C ALA A 64 -6.95 -1.26 9.33
N CYS A 65 -7.36 -2.33 10.00
CA CYS A 65 -7.83 -3.51 9.30
C CYS A 65 -9.11 -4.07 9.89
N ASP A 66 -10.07 -4.31 9.01
CA ASP A 66 -11.28 -5.05 9.31
C ASP A 66 -11.10 -6.49 8.82
N ASP A 67 -10.51 -7.32 9.68
CA ASP A 67 -10.31 -8.74 9.43
C ASP A 67 -11.49 -9.59 9.98
N THR A 68 -12.59 -8.96 10.42
CA THR A 68 -13.74 -9.68 11.03
C THR A 68 -14.91 -9.76 10.05
N PRO A 69 -15.10 -10.88 9.33
CA PRO A 69 -16.18 -10.99 8.36
C PRO A 69 -17.56 -10.96 9.05
N GLY A 70 -18.37 -9.96 8.72
CA GLY A 70 -19.76 -9.85 9.18
C GLY A 70 -20.00 -8.88 10.33
N ASP A 71 -18.98 -8.11 10.74
CA ASP A 71 -19.13 -6.97 11.65
C ASP A 71 -19.07 -5.68 10.83
N ASP A 72 -20.22 -5.09 10.49
CA ASP A 72 -20.30 -3.86 9.68
C ASP A 72 -19.73 -2.61 10.39
N GLU A 73 -19.19 -2.73 11.61
CA GLU A 73 -19.02 -1.60 12.53
C GLU A 73 -17.69 -1.54 13.30
N VAL A 74 -16.73 -2.45 13.14
CA VAL A 74 -15.47 -2.39 13.92
C VAL A 74 -14.22 -2.65 13.07
N ALA A 75 -13.86 -1.66 12.24
CA ALA A 75 -12.48 -1.56 11.79
C ALA A 75 -11.55 -1.39 13.01
N VAL A 76 -10.50 -2.22 13.12
CA VAL A 76 -9.43 -1.97 14.11
C VAL A 76 -8.80 -0.62 13.74
N PRO A 77 -8.73 0.35 14.66
CA PRO A 77 -8.22 1.68 14.34
C PRO A 77 -6.76 1.62 13.90
N GLU A 78 -6.33 2.64 13.15
CA GLU A 78 -4.91 2.83 12.86
C GLU A 78 -4.12 2.93 14.17
N ASP A 79 -2.98 2.25 14.22
CA ASP A 79 -2.10 2.24 15.38
C ASP A 79 -0.69 2.70 14.99
N THR A 80 0.18 2.98 15.96
CA THR A 80 1.55 3.38 15.70
C THR A 80 2.52 2.61 16.57
N THR A 81 3.60 2.12 15.97
CA THR A 81 4.62 1.33 16.67
C THR A 81 6.02 1.71 16.17
N ALA A 82 7.08 1.25 16.84
CA ALA A 82 8.44 1.65 16.47
C ALA A 82 8.91 0.92 15.21
N ALA A 83 9.69 1.63 14.40
CA ALA A 83 10.40 1.08 13.26
C ALA A 83 11.91 1.05 13.53
N TYR A 84 12.55 -0.04 13.15
CA TYR A 84 13.97 -0.30 13.33
C TYR A 84 14.62 -0.68 11.99
N ALA A 85 15.93 -0.43 11.90
CA ALA A 85 16.74 -0.94 10.81
C ALA A 85 16.80 -2.48 10.86
N VAL A 86 17.10 -3.10 9.73
CA VAL A 86 17.43 -4.52 9.65
C VAL A 86 18.89 -4.64 9.24
N GLU A 87 19.69 -5.36 10.00
CA GLU A 87 21.12 -5.48 9.71
C GLU A 87 21.36 -6.05 8.31
N GLY A 88 22.22 -5.38 7.53
CA GLY A 88 22.57 -5.82 6.18
C GLY A 88 21.49 -5.61 5.11
N ARG A 89 20.39 -4.91 5.41
CA ARG A 89 19.30 -4.64 4.45
C ARG A 89 19.08 -3.13 4.32
N ASP A 90 18.77 -2.68 3.10
CA ASP A 90 18.38 -1.29 2.87
C ASP A 90 16.95 -1.06 3.38
N ARG A 91 16.71 0.09 4.01
CA ARG A 91 15.39 0.47 4.54
C ARG A 91 14.30 0.51 3.46
N ALA A 92 14.67 0.80 2.22
CA ALA A 92 13.75 0.78 1.07
C ALA A 92 13.32 -0.64 0.69
N GLU A 93 14.01 -1.67 1.17
CA GLU A 93 13.66 -3.07 0.96
C GLU A 93 12.97 -3.67 2.19
N ALA A 94 13.47 -3.37 3.40
CA ALA A 94 12.99 -3.99 4.62
C ALA A 94 13.18 -3.11 5.85
N VAL A 95 12.25 -3.23 6.79
CA VAL A 95 12.31 -2.63 8.13
C VAL A 95 11.82 -3.64 9.16
N ALA A 96 12.21 -3.47 10.42
CA ALA A 96 11.65 -4.24 11.53
C ALA A 96 10.66 -3.37 12.32
N VAL A 97 9.51 -3.94 12.70
CA VAL A 97 8.42 -3.17 13.33
C VAL A 97 7.91 -3.86 14.59
N GLY A 98 7.86 -3.14 15.72
CA GLY A 98 7.37 -3.63 17.01
C GLY A 98 7.67 -2.66 18.16
N ASP A 99 7.24 -2.97 19.38
CA ASP A 99 7.43 -2.09 20.53
C ASP A 99 8.88 -2.08 21.03
N THR A 100 9.57 -3.21 20.86
CA THR A 100 10.98 -3.38 21.16
C THR A 100 11.69 -4.07 19.99
N PRO A 101 13.03 -3.91 19.84
CA PRO A 101 13.79 -4.61 18.80
C PRO A 101 13.66 -6.15 18.88
N ALA A 102 13.50 -6.69 20.09
CA ALA A 102 13.43 -8.14 20.32
C ALA A 102 12.06 -8.73 19.94
N GLU A 103 11.00 -7.92 19.98
CA GLU A 103 9.63 -8.31 19.64
C GLU A 103 9.24 -7.86 18.22
N ALA A 104 10.14 -7.16 17.53
CA ALA A 104 9.90 -6.66 16.20
C ALA A 104 9.68 -7.81 15.21
N ARG A 105 8.91 -7.53 14.15
CA ARG A 105 8.74 -8.44 13.01
C ARG A 105 9.40 -7.86 11.79
N LEU A 106 9.98 -8.73 10.95
CA LEU A 106 10.54 -8.33 9.67
C LEU A 106 9.42 -7.99 8.68
N MET A 107 9.45 -6.76 8.20
CA MET A 107 8.56 -6.21 7.19
C MET A 107 9.33 -5.97 5.90
N GLU A 108 8.77 -6.37 4.76
CA GLU A 108 9.36 -6.18 3.43
C GLU A 108 8.47 -5.28 2.59
N VAL A 109 9.09 -4.45 1.74
CA VAL A 109 8.35 -3.50 0.90
C VAL A 109 7.38 -4.23 -0.02
N GLN A 110 6.14 -3.78 -0.04
CA GLN A 110 5.15 -4.25 -1.02
C GLN A 110 5.53 -3.68 -2.39
N ARG A 111 5.79 -4.56 -3.36
CA ARG A 111 6.15 -4.18 -4.75
C ARG A 111 4.94 -4.20 -5.67
#